data_AF-A0A7Y8FLZ3-F1
#
_entry.id   AF-A0A7Y8FLZ3-F1
#
_cell.length_a   1.000
_cell.length_b   1.000
_cell.length_c   1.000
_cell.angle_alpha   90.00
_cell.angle_beta   90.00
_cell.angle_gamma   90.00
#
_symmetry.space_group_name_H-M   'P 1'
#
loop_
_entity.id
_entity.type
_entity.pdbx_description
1 polymer ?
#
loop_
_entity_poly.entity_id
_entity_poly.type
_entity_poly.pdbx_seq_one_letter_code
_entity_poly.pdbx_strand_id
1 'polypeptide(L)'
;GETRTAAMLAKAVAGSATALDAHRALRMATLNGARAMGLDSEIGSLEVGKAADIVAFDLSGLAQQPIYDPVSTLIYATGRECVKHLWVAGKQLLDDRRLTRMDEQQLTATAIAWGQRISGHSE
;
A
#
# COMPACT_ATOMS: atom_id res chain seq x y z
N GLY A 1 -6.04 2.61 0.50
CA GLY A 1 -7.24 3.17 1.18
C GLY A 1 -8.00 2.11 1.95
N GLU A 2 -7.98 0.90 1.43
CA GLU A 2 -8.66 -0.30 1.91
C GLU A 2 -8.34 -0.62 3.37
N THR A 3 -7.05 -0.62 3.77
CA THR A 3 -6.65 -0.94 5.15
C THR A 3 -7.22 0.05 6.18
N ARG A 4 -7.26 1.35 5.85
CA ARG A 4 -7.88 2.39 6.69
C ARG A 4 -9.37 2.14 6.81
N THR A 5 -10.05 1.90 5.68
CA THR A 5 -11.49 1.61 5.65
C THR A 5 -11.82 0.38 6.49
N ALA A 6 -11.06 -0.71 6.35
CA ALA A 6 -11.25 -1.93 7.13
C ALA A 6 -11.06 -1.68 8.63
N ALA A 7 -10.02 -0.92 9.02
CA ALA A 7 -9.75 -0.56 10.41
C ALA A 7 -10.88 0.27 11.04
N MET A 8 -11.50 1.19 10.29
CA MET A 8 -12.62 2.00 10.80
C MET A 8 -13.93 1.20 10.83
N LEU A 9 -14.23 0.47 9.74
CA LEU A 9 -15.44 -0.32 9.61
C LEU A 9 -15.51 -1.43 10.68
N ALA A 10 -14.41 -2.15 10.91
CA ALA A 10 -14.37 -3.21 11.91
C ALA A 10 -14.72 -2.70 13.33
N LYS A 11 -14.30 -1.48 13.68
CA LYS A 11 -14.65 -0.87 14.98
C LYS A 11 -16.14 -0.57 15.08
N ALA A 12 -16.71 0.01 14.02
CA ALA A 12 -18.13 0.33 13.96
C ALA A 12 -19.01 -0.94 14.03
N VAL A 13 -18.67 -1.95 13.22
CA VAL A 13 -19.39 -3.24 13.17
C VAL A 13 -19.31 -3.99 14.49
N ALA A 14 -18.16 -4.00 15.14
CA ALA A 14 -17.98 -4.68 16.42
C ALA A 14 -18.52 -3.88 17.63
N GLY A 15 -18.95 -2.63 17.44
CA GLY A 15 -19.31 -1.73 18.54
C GLY A 15 -18.14 -1.46 19.52
N SER A 16 -16.89 -1.57 19.04
CA SER A 16 -15.70 -1.50 19.88
C SER A 16 -14.57 -0.74 19.19
N ALA A 17 -14.10 0.33 19.81
CA ALA A 17 -12.99 1.14 19.32
C ALA A 17 -11.66 0.35 19.24
N THR A 18 -11.55 -0.78 19.94
CA THR A 18 -10.34 -1.63 19.99
C THR A 18 -10.38 -2.83 19.04
N ALA A 19 -11.47 -3.02 18.27
CA ALA A 19 -11.69 -4.24 17.49
C ALA A 19 -10.58 -4.58 16.48
N LEU A 20 -10.07 -3.58 15.75
CA LEU A 20 -8.95 -3.71 14.82
C LEU A 20 -8.01 -2.50 14.97
N ASP A 21 -6.96 -2.64 15.76
CA ASP A 21 -5.92 -1.61 15.94
C ASP A 21 -5.02 -1.48 14.69
N ALA A 22 -4.17 -0.45 14.69
CA ALA A 22 -3.30 -0.12 13.55
C ALA A 22 -2.29 -1.23 13.23
N HIS A 23 -1.68 -1.85 14.24
CA HIS A 23 -0.69 -2.92 14.03
C HIS A 23 -1.35 -4.17 13.45
N ARG A 24 -2.54 -4.55 13.93
CA ARG A 24 -3.31 -5.65 13.36
C ARG A 24 -3.79 -5.33 11.95
N ALA A 25 -4.17 -4.09 11.67
CA ALA A 25 -4.54 -3.67 10.33
C ALA A 25 -3.34 -3.73 9.35
N LEU A 26 -2.15 -3.31 9.78
CA LEU A 26 -0.92 -3.45 8.98
C LEU A 26 -0.59 -4.92 8.73
N ARG A 27 -0.61 -5.76 9.78
CA ARG A 27 -0.40 -7.22 9.66
C ARG A 27 -1.42 -7.86 8.71
N MET A 28 -2.67 -7.41 8.75
CA MET A 28 -3.72 -7.87 7.85
C MET A 28 -3.38 -7.56 6.39
N ALA A 29 -2.84 -6.38 6.12
CA ALA A 29 -2.44 -5.95 4.79
C ALA A 29 -1.10 -6.56 4.30
N THR A 30 -0.32 -7.19 5.17
CA THR A 30 0.98 -7.80 4.83
C THR A 30 1.00 -9.30 5.11
N LEU A 31 1.40 -9.70 6.32
CA LEU A 31 1.64 -11.10 6.69
C LEU A 31 0.41 -11.99 6.51
N ASN A 32 -0.79 -11.50 6.85
CA ASN A 32 -2.00 -12.33 6.68
C ASN A 32 -2.34 -12.54 5.20
N GLY A 33 -2.04 -11.57 4.33
CA GLY A 33 -2.13 -11.75 2.87
C GLY A 33 -1.15 -12.82 2.38
N ALA A 34 0.10 -12.77 2.85
CA ALA A 34 1.10 -13.80 2.54
C ALA A 34 0.65 -15.19 2.99
N ARG A 35 0.09 -15.32 4.21
CA ARG A 35 -0.47 -16.58 4.73
C ARG A 35 -1.62 -17.09 3.88
N ALA A 36 -2.53 -16.21 3.47
CA ALA A 36 -3.65 -16.58 2.62
C ALA A 36 -3.21 -17.14 1.26
N MET A 37 -2.03 -16.75 0.77
CA MET A 37 -1.44 -17.23 -0.47
C MET A 37 -0.43 -18.38 -0.28
N GLY A 38 -0.15 -18.80 0.96
CA GLY A 38 0.87 -19.82 1.25
C GLY A 38 2.32 -19.34 1.08
N LEU A 39 2.55 -18.02 1.11
CA LEU A 39 3.85 -17.38 0.88
C LEU A 39 4.45 -16.75 2.16
N ASP A 40 3.92 -17.06 3.34
CA ASP A 40 4.34 -16.41 4.60
C ASP A 40 5.72 -16.84 5.09
N SER A 41 6.30 -17.90 4.52
CA SER A 41 7.71 -18.23 4.69
C SER A 41 8.63 -17.37 3.82
N GLU A 42 8.11 -16.73 2.78
CA GLU A 42 8.89 -15.97 1.78
C GLU A 42 8.70 -14.45 1.91
N ILE A 43 7.50 -13.97 2.22
CA ILE A 43 7.15 -12.53 2.24
C ILE A 43 6.22 -12.17 3.42
N GLY A 44 5.84 -10.89 3.50
CA GLY A 44 4.81 -10.39 4.43
C GLY A 44 5.34 -9.89 5.78
N SER A 45 6.63 -10.09 6.06
CA SER A 45 7.32 -9.54 7.24
C SER A 45 8.81 -9.33 6.95
N LEU A 46 9.43 -8.41 7.68
CA LEU A 46 10.86 -8.11 7.57
C LEU A 46 11.65 -9.04 8.51
N GLU A 47 11.98 -10.22 8.02
CA GLU A 47 12.74 -11.24 8.76
C GLU A 47 13.89 -11.75 7.89
N VAL A 48 15.03 -12.08 8.50
CA VAL A 48 16.18 -12.62 7.78
C VAL A 48 15.78 -13.93 7.08
N GLY A 49 16.17 -14.07 5.82
CA GLY A 49 15.84 -15.23 4.98
C GLY A 49 14.61 -15.03 4.09
N LYS A 50 13.77 -14.03 4.37
CA LYS A 50 12.65 -13.65 3.49
C LYS A 50 13.09 -12.80 2.31
N ALA A 51 12.29 -12.80 1.25
CA ALA A 51 12.49 -11.93 0.10
C ALA A 51 12.35 -10.45 0.53
N ALA A 52 13.17 -9.59 -0.07
CA ALA A 52 13.14 -8.16 0.19
C ALA A 52 12.00 -7.47 -0.61
N ASP A 53 10.77 -7.80 -0.23
CA ASP A 53 9.53 -7.14 -0.65
C ASP A 53 9.22 -6.02 0.33
N ILE A 54 9.68 -4.82 0.01
CA ILE A 54 9.77 -3.69 0.95
C ILE A 54 9.18 -2.45 0.33
N VAL A 55 8.43 -1.68 1.13
CA VAL A 55 7.93 -0.36 0.76
C VAL A 55 8.39 0.67 1.80
N ALA A 56 8.83 1.84 1.34
CA ALA A 56 9.21 2.96 2.18
C ALA A 56 8.19 4.11 2.00
N PHE A 57 7.65 4.58 3.13
CA PHE A 57 6.72 5.71 3.17
C PHE A 57 7.42 6.95 3.71
N ASP A 58 7.21 8.09 3.05
CA ASP A 58 7.62 9.40 3.51
C ASP A 58 6.55 9.98 4.44
N LEU A 59 6.89 10.09 5.73
CA LEU A 59 6.02 10.62 6.77
C LEU A 59 6.38 12.06 7.17
N SER A 60 7.28 12.73 6.44
CA SER A 60 7.73 14.09 6.78
C SER A 60 6.72 15.20 6.43
N GLY A 61 5.65 14.86 5.70
CA GLY A 61 4.64 15.82 5.26
C GLY A 61 3.80 16.41 6.40
N LEU A 62 3.26 17.61 6.18
CA LEU A 62 2.47 18.36 7.16
C LEU A 62 1.30 17.54 7.73
N ALA A 63 0.62 16.76 6.90
CA ALA A 63 -0.55 15.97 7.29
C ALA A 63 -0.22 14.78 8.21
N GLN A 64 1.05 14.37 8.28
CA GLN A 64 1.52 13.27 9.12
C GLN A 64 2.09 13.74 10.46
N GLN A 65 2.31 15.05 10.63
CA GLN A 65 2.95 15.61 11.81
C GLN A 65 1.93 16.05 12.87
N PRO A 66 2.27 15.92 14.17
CA PRO A 66 3.42 15.20 14.72
C PRO A 66 3.26 13.67 14.64
N ILE A 67 4.37 12.93 14.52
CA ILE A 67 4.37 11.46 14.54
C ILE A 67 4.59 10.97 15.98
N TYR A 68 3.54 10.46 16.62
CA TYR A 68 3.64 9.76 17.92
C TYR A 68 3.89 8.27 17.75
N ASP A 69 3.23 7.65 16.77
CA ASP A 69 3.36 6.25 16.41
C ASP A 69 3.30 6.15 14.87
N PRO A 70 4.39 5.71 14.21
CA PRO A 70 4.45 5.65 12.75
C PRO A 70 3.45 4.65 12.14
N VAL A 71 3.07 3.58 12.84
CA VAL A 71 2.09 2.60 12.34
C VAL A 71 0.69 3.19 12.42
N SER A 72 0.36 3.87 13.52
CA SER A 72 -0.91 4.61 13.63
C SER A 72 -1.00 5.72 12.58
N THR A 73 0.06 6.50 12.37
CA THR A 73 0.14 7.51 11.31
C THR A 73 -0.01 6.89 9.93
N LEU A 74 0.64 5.75 9.66
CA LEU A 74 0.52 5.03 8.39
C LEU A 74 -0.93 4.60 8.10
N ILE A 75 -1.59 3.97 9.07
CA ILE A 75 -2.94 3.43 8.86
C ILE A 75 -3.99 4.54 8.76
N TYR A 76 -3.94 5.54 9.63
CA TYR A 76 -5.05 6.49 9.77
C TYR A 76 -4.82 7.85 9.08
N ALA A 77 -3.57 8.26 8.88
CA ALA A 77 -3.25 9.62 8.38
C ALA A 77 -2.46 9.64 7.06
N THR A 78 -1.86 8.52 6.64
CA THR A 78 -0.99 8.48 5.44
C THR A 78 -1.76 8.03 4.20
N GLY A 79 -1.56 8.74 3.09
CA GLY A 79 -2.09 8.39 1.77
C GLY A 79 -1.08 7.64 0.90
N ARG A 80 -1.52 7.17 -0.27
CA ARG A 80 -0.68 6.38 -1.20
C ARG A 80 0.42 7.21 -1.87
N GLU A 81 0.19 8.51 -1.99
CA GLU A 81 1.13 9.50 -2.51
C GLU A 81 2.40 9.65 -1.65
N CYS A 82 2.37 9.15 -0.41
CA CYS A 82 3.53 9.11 0.48
C CYS A 82 4.47 7.93 0.22
N VAL A 83 4.10 6.96 -0.63
CA VAL A 83 5.01 5.88 -1.02
C VAL A 83 6.18 6.48 -1.80
N LYS A 84 7.40 6.33 -1.28
CA LYS A 84 8.61 6.95 -1.87
C LYS A 84 9.45 5.94 -2.65
N HIS A 85 9.68 4.76 -2.07
CA HIS A 85 10.46 3.69 -2.70
C HIS A 85 9.78 2.34 -2.52
N LEU A 86 10.00 1.42 -3.46
CA LEU A 86 9.43 0.07 -3.46
C LEU A 86 10.43 -0.92 -4.05
N TRP A 87 10.55 -2.09 -3.43
CA TRP A 87 11.35 -3.22 -3.88
C TRP A 87 10.51 -4.50 -3.89
N VAL A 88 10.79 -5.37 -4.85
CA VAL A 88 10.28 -6.75 -4.91
C VAL A 88 11.48 -7.67 -5.13
N ALA A 89 11.66 -8.65 -4.25
CA ALA A 89 12.82 -9.53 -4.19
C ALA A 89 14.14 -8.74 -4.28
N GLY A 90 14.22 -7.60 -3.57
CA GLY A 90 15.40 -6.73 -3.55
C GLY A 90 15.62 -5.89 -4.81
N LYS A 91 14.79 -6.04 -5.84
CA LYS A 91 14.88 -5.23 -7.05
C LYS A 91 13.99 -4.00 -6.90
N GLN A 92 14.58 -2.82 -7.02
CA GLN A 92 13.83 -1.57 -6.92
C GLN A 92 12.87 -1.43 -8.10
N LEU A 93 11.60 -1.16 -7.79
CA LEU A 93 10.53 -0.96 -8.76
C LEU A 93 10.05 0.50 -8.79
N LEU A 94 10.13 1.18 -7.64
CA LEU A 94 9.85 2.61 -7.50
C LEU A 94 11.04 3.29 -6.84
N ASP A 95 11.53 4.37 -7.45
CA ASP A 95 12.60 5.19 -6.91
C ASP A 95 12.20 6.66 -6.88
N ASP A 96 12.17 7.25 -5.69
CA ASP A 96 11.71 8.62 -5.44
C ASP A 96 10.41 8.95 -6.18
N ARG A 97 9.42 8.07 -5.99
CA ARG A 97 8.08 8.13 -6.62
C ARG A 97 8.04 7.95 -8.13
N ARG A 98 9.14 7.53 -8.77
CA ARG A 98 9.19 7.25 -10.22
C ARG A 98 9.25 5.75 -10.49
N LEU A 99 8.44 5.27 -11.44
CA LEU A 99 8.49 3.89 -11.90
C LEU A 99 9.82 3.62 -12.61
N THR A 100 10.50 2.54 -12.23
CA THR A 100 11.82 2.17 -12.79
C THR A 100 11.73 1.24 -14.00
N ARG A 101 10.55 0.68 -14.27
CA ARG A 101 10.35 -0.37 -15.29
C ARG A 101 9.20 -0.12 -16.25
N MET A 102 8.49 0.99 -16.08
CA MET A 102 7.33 1.33 -16.87
C MET A 102 7.37 2.82 -17.20
N ASP A 103 6.93 3.16 -18.40
CA ASP A 103 6.76 4.53 -18.84
C ASP A 103 5.35 5.02 -18.44
N GLU A 104 5.28 6.00 -17.53
CA GLU A 104 4.02 6.56 -17.03
C GLU A 104 3.20 7.25 -18.11
N GLN A 105 3.84 7.89 -19.09
CA GLN A 105 3.16 8.55 -20.21
C GLN A 105 2.53 7.51 -21.13
N GLN A 106 3.28 6.44 -21.43
CA GLN A 106 2.78 5.34 -22.24
C GLN A 106 1.60 4.60 -21.57
N LEU A 107 1.70 4.35 -20.25
CA LEU A 107 0.60 3.76 -19.47
C LEU A 107 -0.65 4.63 -19.52
N THR A 108 -0.49 5.94 -19.35
CA THR A 108 -1.59 6.91 -19.40
C THR A 108 -2.24 6.92 -20.78
N ALA A 109 -1.45 7.00 -21.86
CA ALA A 109 -1.95 6.97 -23.23
C ALA A 109 -2.71 5.67 -23.53
N THR A 110 -2.18 4.54 -23.08
CA THR A 110 -2.81 3.22 -23.25
C THR A 110 -4.16 3.17 -22.54
N ALA A 111 -4.25 3.67 -21.30
CA ALA A 111 -5.50 3.71 -20.55
C ALA A 111 -6.56 4.60 -21.22
N ILE A 112 -6.16 5.76 -21.75
CA ILE A 112 -7.06 6.66 -22.48
C ILE A 112 -7.60 5.97 -23.75
N ALA A 113 -6.72 5.33 -24.54
CA ALA A 113 -7.11 4.62 -25.75
C ALA A 113 -8.11 3.49 -25.46
N TRP A 114 -7.89 2.72 -24.40
CA TRP A 114 -8.87 1.71 -23.97
C TRP A 114 -10.17 2.33 -23.46
N GLY A 115 -10.11 3.45 -22.74
CA GLY A 115 -11.29 4.20 -22.29
C GLY A 115 -12.18 4.63 -23.45
N GLN A 116 -11.59 5.14 -24.54
CA GLN A 116 -12.33 5.51 -25.76
C GLN A 116 -12.98 4.29 -26.44
N ARG A 117 -12.27 3.17 -26.52
CA ARG A 117 -12.82 1.92 -27.09
C ARG A 117 -13.97 1.37 -26.26
N ILE A 118 -13.87 1.44 -24.93
CA ILE A 118 -14.90 0.96 -24.00
C ILE A 118 -16.12 1.88 -24.01
N SER A 119 -15.92 3.20 -24.13
CA SER A 119 -17.02 4.16 -24.14
C SER A 119 -17.86 4.15 -25.42
N GLY A 120 -17.48 3.35 -26.43
CA GLY A 120 -18.20 3.24 -27.69
C GLY A 120 -18.09 4.47 -28.59
N HIS A 121 -17.27 5.45 -28.23
CA HIS A 121 -17.00 6.62 -29.07
C HIS A 121 -15.94 6.22 -30.10
N SER A 122 -16.39 5.66 -31.23
CA SER A 122 -15.59 5.62 -32.45
C SER A 122 -15.79 6.97 -33.14
N GLU A 123 -14.73 7.73 -33.38
CA GLU A 123 -14.76 8.82 -34.37
C GLU A 123 -15.05 8.27 -35.77
#